data_AF-M9LQW0-F1
#
_entry.id   AF-M9LQW0-F1
#
_cell.length_a   1.000
_cell.length_b   1.000
_cell.length_c   1.000
_cell.angle_alpha   90.00
_cell.angle_beta   90.00
_cell.angle_gamma   90.00
#
_symmetry.space_group_name_H-M   'P 1'
#
loop_
_entity.id
_entity.type
_entity.pdbx_description
1 polymer ?
#
loop_
_entity_poly.entity_id
_entity_poly.type
_entity_poly.pdbx_seq_one_letter_code
_entity_poly.pdbx_strand_id
1 'polypeptide(L)'
;MEELTWIQLVILALASFRLTHLIVYDDITWPLRTPFMTVTYTPQDNGTVIRQVDIRGAGFRHWMGTLLSCHWCTGIWCASFLTALYWYVPASFPLLLMLAVAGIAALIEQFVLNRL
;
A
#
# COMPACT_ATOMS: atom_id res chain seq x y z
N MET A 1 17.00 22.80 -5.91
CA MET A 1 15.95 21.78 -6.16
C MET A 1 16.59 20.77 -7.08
N GLU A 2 16.76 19.51 -6.65
CA GLU A 2 17.26 18.49 -7.58
C GLU A 2 16.30 18.38 -8.77
N GLU A 3 16.84 18.35 -9.99
CA GLU A 3 16.02 18.10 -11.17
C GLU A 3 15.52 16.65 -11.13
N LEU A 4 14.20 16.48 -11.18
CA LEU A 4 13.59 15.16 -11.18
C LEU A 4 13.85 14.50 -12.53
N THR A 5 14.71 13.49 -12.55
CA THR A 5 14.95 12.68 -13.74
C THR A 5 13.81 11.69 -13.96
N TRP A 6 13.61 11.26 -15.22
CA TRP A 6 12.64 10.21 -15.55
C TRP A 6 12.87 8.91 -14.77
N ILE A 7 14.13 8.57 -14.49
CA ILE A 7 14.49 7.39 -13.70
C ILE A 7 13.99 7.53 -12.25
N GLN A 8 14.19 8.69 -11.62
CA GLN A 8 13.69 8.96 -10.27
C GLN A 8 12.17 8.93 -10.21
N LEU A 9 11.48 9.44 -11.24
CA LEU A 9 10.02 9.34 -11.33
C LEU A 9 9.55 7.87 -11.38
N VAL A 10 10.22 7.03 -12.18
CA VAL A 10 9.92 5.59 -12.26
C VAL A 10 10.18 4.90 -10.92
N ILE A 11 11.30 5.22 -10.25
CA ILE A 11 11.61 4.69 -8.92
C ILE A 11 10.53 5.09 -7.91
N LEU A 12 10.12 6.35 -7.87
CA LEU A 12 9.08 6.83 -6.96
C LEU A 12 7.73 6.17 -7.25
N ALA A 13 7.37 5.98 -8.52
CA ALA A 13 6.14 5.29 -8.91
C ALA A 13 6.12 3.83 -8.44
N LEU A 14 7.20 3.08 -8.69
CA LEU A 14 7.33 1.68 -8.28
C LEU A 14 7.44 1.53 -6.76
N ALA A 15 8.15 2.44 -6.09
CA ALA A 15 8.26 2.47 -4.65
C ALA A 15 6.90 2.76 -3.99
N SER A 16 6.13 3.71 -4.53
CA SER A 16 4.77 4.01 -4.08
C SER A 16 3.86 2.81 -4.25
N PHE A 17 3.89 2.16 -5.42
CA PHE A 17 3.14 0.92 -5.66
C PHE A 17 3.47 -0.16 -4.61
N ARG A 18 4.76 -0.43 -4.38
CA ARG A 18 5.18 -1.45 -3.41
C ARG A 18 4.75 -1.09 -1.99
N LEU A 19 4.92 0.17 -1.59
CA LEU A 19 4.56 0.62 -0.24
C LEU A 19 3.04 0.52 -0.01
N THR A 20 2.23 0.94 -0.99
CA THR A 20 0.78 0.80 -0.91
C THR A 20 0.37 -0.67 -0.81
N HIS A 21 0.98 -1.55 -1.61
CA HIS A 21 0.68 -2.98 -1.55
C HIS A 21 1.08 -3.59 -0.21
N LEU A 22 2.21 -3.18 0.34
CA LEU A 22 2.69 -3.60 1.67
C LEU A 22 1.69 -3.22 2.77
N ILE A 23 1.15 -1.99 2.72
CA ILE A 23 0.21 -1.50 3.73
C ILE A 23 -1.17 -2.14 3.59
N VAL A 24 -1.68 -2.29 2.35
CA VAL A 24 -3.08 -2.68 2.12
C VAL A 24 -3.25 -4.20 2.12
N TYR A 25 -2.30 -4.95 1.55
CA TYR A 25 -2.49 -6.38 1.27
C TYR A 25 -1.59 -7.29 2.12
N ASP A 26 -0.35 -6.88 2.40
CA ASP A 26 0.66 -7.76 3.01
C ASP A 26 0.34 -8.12 4.48
N ASP A 27 0.44 -9.40 4.84
CA ASP A 27 0.14 -9.90 6.19
C ASP A 27 1.12 -9.35 7.23
N ILE A 28 2.32 -8.96 6.83
CA ILE A 28 3.31 -8.33 7.73
C ILE A 28 2.74 -7.06 8.38
N THR A 29 1.90 -6.31 7.66
CA THR A 29 1.26 -5.08 8.16
C THR A 29 -0.09 -5.35 8.83
N TRP A 30 -0.49 -6.61 9.03
CA TRP A 30 -1.71 -6.95 9.77
C TRP A 30 -1.80 -6.29 11.15
N PRO A 31 -0.73 -6.25 11.99
CA PRO A 31 -0.77 -5.57 13.28
C PRO A 31 -1.06 -4.07 13.19
N LEU A 32 -0.70 -3.43 12.07
CA LEU A 32 -1.00 -2.02 11.82
C LEU A 32 -2.47 -1.81 11.46
N ARG A 33 -3.09 -2.81 10.81
CA ARG A 33 -4.48 -2.76 10.31
C ARG A 33 -5.52 -3.14 11.37
N THR A 34 -5.21 -4.08 12.26
CA THR A 34 -6.11 -4.56 13.31
C THR A 34 -6.72 -3.48 14.22
N PRO A 35 -6.01 -2.42 14.66
CA PRO A 35 -6.63 -1.40 15.52
C PRO A 35 -7.68 -0.53 14.82
N PHE A 36 -7.68 -0.50 13.47
CA PHE A 36 -8.55 0.34 12.66
C PHE A 36 -9.66 -0.42 11.94
N MET A 37 -9.44 -1.70 11.61
CA MET A 37 -10.44 -2.52 10.93
C MET A 37 -10.44 -3.98 11.39
N THR A 38 -11.58 -4.62 11.26
CA THR A 38 -11.77 -6.07 11.45
C THR A 38 -12.15 -6.67 10.12
N VAL A 39 -11.50 -7.78 9.76
CA VAL A 39 -11.93 -8.58 8.61
C VAL A 39 -12.72 -9.75 9.17
N THR A 40 -14.01 -9.80 8.87
CA THR A 40 -14.88 -10.91 9.23
C THR A 40 -15.26 -11.68 7.97
N TYR A 41 -15.29 -13.01 8.09
CA TYR A 41 -15.72 -13.91 7.03
C TYR A 41 -17.13 -14.37 7.40
N THR A 42 -18.14 -13.67 6.88
CA THR A 42 -19.54 -14.03 7.10
C THR A 42 -19.99 -15.00 6.01
N PRO A 43 -20.52 -16.19 6.37
CA PRO A 43 -21.12 -17.09 5.41
C PRO A 43 -22.44 -16.47 4.95
N GLN A 44 -22.62 -16.32 3.63
CA GLN A 44 -23.90 -15.91 3.06
C GLN A 44 -24.71 -17.14 2.64
N ASP A 45 -26.04 -17.03 2.59
CA ASP A 45 -27.01 -18.14 2.40
C ASP A 45 -26.78 -19.01 1.14
N ASN A 46 -25.98 -18.50 0.20
CA ASN A 46 -25.56 -19.13 -1.05
C ASN A 46 -24.23 -19.90 -0.95
N GLY A 47 -23.67 -20.11 0.25
CA GLY A 47 -22.47 -20.91 0.48
C GLY A 47 -21.15 -20.22 0.11
N THR A 48 -21.19 -18.95 -0.31
CA THR A 48 -20.00 -18.14 -0.58
C THR A 48 -19.57 -17.38 0.67
N VAL A 49 -18.29 -17.45 1.00
CA VAL A 49 -17.70 -16.68 2.10
C VAL A 49 -17.30 -15.30 1.59
N ILE A 50 -17.96 -14.25 2.07
CA ILE A 50 -17.64 -12.87 1.67
C ILE A 50 -16.72 -12.25 2.72
N ARG A 51 -15.62 -11.64 2.26
CA ARG A 51 -14.71 -10.87 3.10
C ARG A 51 -15.35 -9.52 3.42
N GLN A 52 -15.97 -9.38 4.59
CA GLN A 52 -16.47 -8.10 5.06
C GLN A 52 -15.38 -7.37 5.85
N VAL A 53 -15.18 -6.09 5.52
CA VAL A 53 -14.26 -5.19 6.22
C VAL A 53 -15.09 -4.24 7.05
N ASP A 54 -15.04 -4.40 8.36
CA ASP A 54 -15.71 -3.50 9.30
C ASP A 54 -14.71 -2.52 9.91
N ILE A 55 -15.01 -1.23 9.82
CA ILE A 55 -14.12 -0.15 10.26
C ILE A 55 -14.42 0.17 11.72
N ARG A 56 -13.41 0.05 12.59
CA ARG A 56 -13.58 0.19 14.04
C ARG A 56 -13.45 1.63 14.51
N GLY A 57 -14.24 1.97 15.53
CA GLY A 57 -14.13 3.22 16.28
C GLY A 57 -14.84 4.40 15.63
N ALA A 58 -14.58 5.61 16.14
CA ALA A 58 -15.15 6.87 15.67
C ALA A 58 -14.07 7.94 15.47
N GLY A 59 -14.41 9.01 14.74
CA GLY A 59 -13.53 10.14 14.49
C GLY A 59 -12.26 9.74 13.72
N PHE A 60 -11.08 10.06 14.29
CA PHE A 60 -9.79 9.80 13.65
C PHE A 60 -9.51 8.31 13.39
N ARG A 61 -9.93 7.42 14.30
CA ARG A 61 -9.74 5.97 14.13
C ARG A 61 -10.55 5.43 12.95
N HIS A 62 -11.78 5.93 12.79
CA HIS A 62 -12.63 5.58 11.65
C HIS A 62 -12.06 6.13 10.34
N TRP A 63 -11.63 7.40 10.32
CA TRP A 63 -11.01 8.01 9.14
C TRP A 63 -9.76 7.25 8.67
N MET A 64 -8.87 6.87 9.60
CA MET A 64 -7.68 6.07 9.27
C MET A 64 -8.06 4.68 8.75
N GLY A 65 -9.08 4.04 9.33
CA GLY A 65 -9.59 2.76 8.84
C GLY A 65 -10.20 2.85 7.43
N THR A 66 -10.89 3.94 7.10
CA THR A 66 -11.40 4.21 5.73
C THR A 66 -10.28 4.45 4.73
N LEU A 67 -9.21 5.13 5.16
CA LEU A 67 -8.04 5.36 4.32
C LEU A 67 -7.37 4.02 3.98
N LEU A 68 -7.16 3.16 4.99
CA LEU A 68 -6.55 1.84 4.85
C LEU A 68 -7.44 0.83 4.10
N SER A 69 -8.76 0.98 4.14
CA SER A 69 -9.68 0.11 3.39
C SER A 69 -9.72 0.45 1.90
N CYS A 70 -9.36 1.68 1.52
CA CYS A 70 -9.31 2.13 0.14
C CYS A 70 -7.87 2.18 -0.39
N HIS A 71 -7.53 1.26 -1.29
CA HIS A 71 -6.20 1.18 -1.90
C HIS A 71 -5.82 2.46 -2.69
N TRP A 72 -6.78 3.12 -3.32
CA TRP A 72 -6.55 4.41 -4.02
C TRP A 72 -6.16 5.52 -3.05
N CYS A 73 -6.87 5.62 -1.93
CA CYS A 73 -6.58 6.60 -0.88
C CYS A 73 -5.20 6.32 -0.27
N THR A 74 -4.92 5.07 0.12
CA THR A 74 -3.60 4.69 0.64
C THR A 74 -2.50 4.99 -0.39
N GLY A 75 -2.77 4.77 -1.68
CA GLY A 75 -1.89 5.11 -2.80
C GLY A 75 -1.45 6.57 -2.83
N ILE A 76 -2.41 7.50 -2.81
CA ILE A 76 -2.08 8.92 -2.88
C ILE A 76 -1.30 9.41 -1.66
N TRP A 77 -1.60 8.88 -0.47
CA TRP A 77 -0.85 9.19 0.75
C TRP A 77 0.56 8.60 0.73
N CYS A 78 0.73 7.37 0.25
CA CYS A 78 2.04 6.74 0.07
C CYS A 78 2.90 7.52 -0.94
N ALA A 79 2.33 7.88 -2.10
CA ALA A 79 3.02 8.68 -3.10
C ALA A 79 3.47 10.03 -2.51
N SER A 80 2.53 10.76 -1.88
CA SER A 80 2.82 12.05 -1.26
C SER A 80 3.93 11.95 -0.21
N PHE A 81 3.89 10.92 0.64
CA PHE A 81 4.90 10.67 1.66
C PHE A 81 6.28 10.39 1.05
N LEU A 82 6.38 9.49 0.08
CA LEU A 82 7.66 9.14 -0.55
C LEU A 82 8.23 10.30 -1.37
N THR A 83 7.39 11.08 -2.05
CA THR A 83 7.82 12.27 -2.76
C THR A 83 8.34 13.35 -1.82
N ALA A 84 7.66 13.59 -0.69
CA ALA A 84 8.16 14.48 0.35
C ALA A 84 9.49 13.97 0.92
N LEU A 85 9.58 12.66 1.20
CA LEU A 85 10.79 12.03 1.73
C LEU A 85 11.99 12.20 0.76
N TYR A 86 11.76 12.06 -0.54
CA TYR A 86 12.76 12.28 -1.57
C TYR A 86 13.30 13.73 -1.55
N TRP A 87 12.43 14.73 -1.41
CA TRP A 87 12.86 16.13 -1.42
C TRP A 87 13.51 16.61 -0.10
N TYR A 88 13.02 16.15 1.04
CA TYR A 88 13.48 16.63 2.34
C TYR A 88 14.62 15.80 2.93
N VAL A 89 14.77 14.54 2.52
CA VAL A 89 15.74 13.60 3.10
C VAL A 89 16.57 12.95 1.97
N PRO A 90 17.76 13.49 1.64
CA PRO A 90 18.59 12.95 0.55
C PRO A 90 19.10 11.52 0.83
N ALA A 91 19.22 11.14 2.11
CA ALA A 91 19.58 9.78 2.51
C ALA A 91 18.47 8.73 2.29
N SER A 92 17.29 9.14 1.79
CA SER A 92 16.16 8.23 1.54
C SER A 92 16.29 7.45 0.22
N PHE A 93 17.17 7.87 -0.69
CA PHE A 93 17.28 7.25 -2.02
C PHE A 93 17.51 5.72 -2.00
N PRO A 94 18.37 5.14 -1.13
CA PRO A 94 18.52 3.69 -1.05
C PRO A 94 17.23 2.97 -0.64
N LEU A 95 16.43 3.56 0.24
CA LEU A 95 15.14 3.01 0.66
C LEU A 95 14.13 3.05 -0.49
N LEU A 96 14.06 4.17 -1.22
CA LEU A 96 13.21 4.30 -2.41
C LEU A 96 13.60 3.28 -3.48
N LEU A 97 14.89 3.10 -3.72
CA LEU A 97 15.40 2.13 -4.67
C LEU A 97 15.06 0.70 -4.25
N MET A 98 15.23 0.35 -2.96
CA MET A 98 14.86 -0.96 -2.43
C MET A 98 13.36 -1.24 -2.62
N LEU A 99 12.49 -0.28 -2.31
CA LEU A 99 11.04 -0.41 -2.52
C LEU A 99 10.70 -0.56 -4.01
N ALA A 100 11.35 0.19 -4.89
CA ALA A 100 11.13 0.11 -6.33
C ALA A 100 11.52 -1.27 -6.89
N VAL A 101 12.68 -1.80 -6.51
CA VAL A 101 13.14 -3.13 -6.93
C VAL A 101 12.17 -4.22 -6.43
N ALA A 102 11.74 -4.15 -5.17
CA ALA A 102 10.74 -5.07 -4.63
C ALA A 102 9.38 -4.94 -5.33
N GLY A 103 9.00 -3.73 -5.76
CA GLY A 103 7.82 -3.46 -6.56
C GLY A 103 7.87 -4.15 -7.93
N ILE A 104 9.01 -4.07 -8.62
CA ILE A 104 9.23 -4.76 -9.90
C ILE A 104 9.11 -6.28 -9.71
N ALA A 105 9.74 -6.84 -8.68
CA ALA A 105 9.66 -8.27 -8.40
C ALA A 105 8.21 -8.73 -8.19
N ALA A 106 7.42 -7.97 -7.42
CA ALA A 106 6.01 -8.27 -7.19
C ALA A 106 5.15 -8.18 -8.47
N LEU A 107 5.43 -7.21 -9.35
CA LEU A 107 4.74 -7.12 -10.64
C LEU A 107 5.06 -8.30 -11.55
N ILE A 108 6.32 -8.74 -11.58
CA ILE A 108 6.74 -9.92 -12.33
C ILE A 108 6.02 -11.16 -11.79
N GLU A 109 6.00 -11.34 -10.47
CA GLU A 109 5.31 -12.47 -9.82
C GLU A 109 3.81 -12.48 -10.16
N GLN A 110 3.11 -11.35 -10.02
CA GLN A 110 1.70 -11.25 -10.37
C GLN A 110 1.45 -11.54 -11.85
N PHE A 111 2.31 -11.06 -12.75
CA PHE A 111 2.18 -11.34 -14.17
C PHE A 111 2.39 -12.82 -14.48
N VAL A 112 3.36 -13.48 -13.84
CA VAL A 112 3.61 -14.92 -14.01
C VAL A 112 2.44 -15.75 -13.48
N LEU A 113 1.95 -15.44 -12.28
CA LEU A 113 0.83 -16.17 -11.68
C LEU A 113 -0.48 -16.00 -12.44
N ASN A 114 -0.76 -14.80 -12.97
CA ASN A 114 -1.99 -14.54 -13.73
C ASN A 114 -1.95 -15.11 -15.16
N ARG A 115 -0.82 -15.68 -15.59
CA ARG A 115 -0.63 -16.30 -16.91
C ARG A 115 -0.73 -17.83 -16.88
N LEU A 116 -0.82 -18.44 -15.70
CA LEU A 116 -1.04 -19.87 -15.48
C LEU A 116 -2.51 -20.14 -15.17
#